data_AF-A0A7S2J9B9-F1
#
_entry.id   AF-A0A7S2J9B9-F1
#
_cell.length_a   1.000
_cell.length_b   1.000
_cell.length_c   1.000
_cell.angle_alpha   90.00
_cell.angle_beta   90.00
_cell.angle_gamma   90.00
#
_symmetry.space_group_name_H-M   'P 1'
#
loop_
_entity.id
_entity.type
_entity.pdbx_description
1 polymer ?
#
loop_
_entity_poly.entity_id
_entity_poly.type
_entity_poly.pdbx_seq_one_letter_code
_entity_poly.pdbx_strand_id
1 'polypeptide(L)'
;SFVSASLQLESVKVPSMDAEHEECAAALLRLAQEGSPAALEGVLSCLSGHFAHEEALFEEYGFGAHKNERLSAKKTHAEEHQRILGKIRRQLAAPAGCVPAQFVREVLQDFHEHTSR
;
A
#
# COMPACT_ATOMS: atom_id res chain seq x y z
N SER A 1 -15.05 -8.91 -9.86
CA SER A 1 -14.37 -9.87 -8.95
C SER A 1 -13.97 -9.12 -7.69
N PHE A 2 -13.58 -9.81 -6.61
CA PHE A 2 -13.02 -9.16 -5.41
C PHE A 2 -11.90 -8.16 -5.77
N VAL A 3 -10.99 -8.57 -6.67
CA VAL A 3 -9.88 -7.74 -7.16
C VAL A 3 -10.37 -6.42 -7.78
N SER A 4 -11.39 -6.44 -8.65
CA SER A 4 -11.90 -5.22 -9.27
C SER A 4 -12.60 -4.28 -8.27
N ALA A 5 -13.23 -4.83 -7.23
CA ALA A 5 -13.90 -4.03 -6.22
C ALA A 5 -12.88 -3.39 -5.26
N SER A 6 -11.85 -4.12 -4.83
CA SER A 6 -10.80 -3.61 -3.93
C SER A 6 -9.91 -2.55 -4.56
N LEU A 7 -9.92 -2.42 -5.89
CA LEU A 7 -9.10 -1.45 -6.64
C LEU A 7 -9.92 -0.29 -7.21
N GLN A 8 -11.20 -0.15 -6.82
CA GLN A 8 -11.94 1.09 -7.03
C GLN A 8 -11.58 2.06 -5.90
N LEU A 9 -10.67 2.98 -6.21
CA LEU A 9 -10.15 3.94 -5.24
C LEU A 9 -10.93 5.24 -5.32
N GLU A 10 -11.23 5.82 -4.16
CA GLU A 10 -11.79 7.17 -4.08
C GLU A 10 -10.66 8.20 -4.19
N SER A 11 -10.93 9.32 -4.86
CA SER A 11 -9.96 10.41 -4.98
C SER A 11 -9.76 11.11 -3.64
N VAL A 12 -8.49 11.32 -3.27
CA VAL A 12 -8.10 12.09 -2.07
C VAL A 12 -7.92 13.58 -2.37
N LYS A 13 -8.31 14.03 -3.57
CA LYS A 13 -8.25 15.43 -4.05
C LYS A 13 -6.83 16.01 -4.12
N VAL A 14 -5.82 15.15 -4.10
CA VAL A 14 -4.41 15.50 -4.31
C VAL A 14 -3.96 14.77 -5.58
N PRO A 15 -3.80 15.47 -6.73
CA PRO A 15 -3.58 14.81 -8.02
C PRO A 15 -2.38 13.85 -8.06
N SER A 16 -1.29 14.15 -7.35
CA SER A 16 -0.14 13.25 -7.25
C SER A 16 -0.48 11.96 -6.50
N MET A 17 -1.24 12.05 -5.41
CA MET A 17 -1.67 10.89 -4.63
C MET A 17 -2.66 10.03 -5.41
N ASP A 18 -3.60 10.65 -6.13
CA ASP A 18 -4.54 9.92 -6.99
C ASP A 18 -3.81 9.15 -8.10
N ALA A 19 -2.79 9.76 -8.71
CA ALA A 19 -1.96 9.08 -9.71
C ALA A 19 -1.17 7.90 -9.11
N GLU A 20 -0.57 8.08 -7.92
CA GLU A 20 0.16 7.01 -7.23
C GLU A 20 -0.76 5.86 -6.79
N HIS A 21 -1.97 6.18 -6.35
CA HIS A 21 -3.02 5.21 -6.04
C HIS A 21 -3.35 4.34 -7.27
N GLU A 22 -3.51 4.96 -8.44
CA GLU A 22 -3.73 4.24 -9.70
C GLU A 22 -2.54 3.34 -10.09
N GLU A 23 -1.30 3.84 -9.92
CA GLU A 23 -0.08 3.05 -10.17
C GLU A 23 0.02 1.83 -9.24
N CYS A 24 -0.26 2.03 -7.94
CA CYS A 24 -0.30 0.95 -6.97
C CYS A 24 -1.40 -0.07 -7.29
N ALA A 25 -2.59 0.39 -7.68
CA ALA A 25 -3.68 -0.48 -8.11
C ALA A 25 -3.30 -1.31 -9.35
N ALA A 26 -2.63 -0.70 -10.33
CA ALA A 26 -2.17 -1.41 -11.52
C ALA A 26 -1.12 -2.49 -11.18
N ALA A 27 -0.19 -2.21 -10.27
CA ALA A 27 0.79 -3.19 -9.80
C ALA A 27 0.11 -4.35 -9.06
N LEU A 28 -0.87 -4.07 -8.19
CA LEU A 28 -1.63 -5.07 -7.46
C LEU A 28 -2.50 -5.93 -8.38
N LEU A 29 -3.09 -5.33 -9.41
CA LEU A 29 -3.82 -6.07 -10.43
C LEU A 29 -2.89 -7.05 -11.17
N ARG A 30 -1.68 -6.61 -11.53
CA ARG A 30 -0.67 -7.46 -12.16
C ARG A 30 -0.28 -8.62 -11.24
N LEU A 31 -0.03 -8.35 -9.96
CA LEU A 31 0.22 -9.39 -8.96
C LEU A 31 -0.94 -10.39 -8.88
N ALA A 32 -2.19 -9.93 -8.93
CA ALA A 32 -3.34 -10.80 -8.88
C ALA A 32 -3.52 -11.67 -10.14
N GLN A 33 -3.02 -11.22 -11.28
CA GLN A 33 -3.06 -11.97 -12.54
C GLN A 33 -1.91 -12.98 -12.65
N GLU A 34 -0.70 -12.57 -12.26
CA GLU A 34 0.52 -13.36 -12.46
C GLU A 34 0.89 -14.24 -11.26
N GLY A 35 0.62 -13.78 -10.04
CA GLY A 35 1.04 -14.45 -8.81
C GLY A 35 2.55 -14.70 -8.73
N SER A 36 3.36 -13.89 -9.40
CA SER A 36 4.80 -14.10 -9.53
C SER A 36 5.60 -13.28 -8.50
N PRO A 37 6.80 -13.75 -8.08
CA PRO A 37 7.69 -12.95 -7.24
C PRO A 37 8.06 -11.62 -7.88
N ALA A 38 8.28 -11.58 -9.20
CA ALA A 38 8.58 -10.35 -9.94
C ALA A 38 7.42 -9.34 -9.87
N ALA A 39 6.17 -9.79 -9.99
CA ALA A 39 5.01 -8.91 -9.79
C ALA A 39 4.93 -8.40 -8.35
N LEU A 40 5.29 -9.23 -7.36
CA LEU A 40 5.32 -8.82 -5.95
C LEU A 40 6.44 -7.82 -5.65
N GLU A 41 7.60 -7.93 -6.31
CA GLU A 41 8.67 -6.91 -6.26
C GLU A 41 8.19 -5.58 -6.85
N GLY A 42 7.43 -5.62 -7.97
CA GLY A 42 6.79 -4.44 -8.54
C GLY A 42 5.84 -3.76 -7.55
N VAL A 43 5.00 -4.54 -6.86
CA VAL A 43 4.11 -4.03 -5.80
C VAL A 43 4.92 -3.41 -4.65
N LEU A 44 6.01 -4.07 -4.22
CA LEU A 44 6.88 -3.53 -3.17
C LEU A 44 7.46 -2.17 -3.57
N SER A 45 7.92 -2.04 -4.82
CA SER A 45 8.49 -0.79 -5.34
C SER A 45 7.44 0.33 -5.36
N CYS A 46 6.26 0.09 -5.92
CA CYS A 46 5.18 1.08 -6.00
C CYS A 46 4.73 1.53 -4.60
N LEU A 47 4.36 0.59 -3.72
CA LEU A 47 3.90 0.93 -2.38
C LEU A 47 4.98 1.62 -1.54
N SER A 48 6.25 1.22 -1.66
CA SER A 48 7.34 1.90 -0.93
C SER A 48 7.52 3.35 -1.39
N GLY A 49 7.42 3.61 -2.70
CA GLY A 49 7.52 4.96 -3.25
C GLY A 49 6.35 5.84 -2.82
N HIS A 50 5.13 5.33 -2.95
CA HIS A 50 3.91 5.99 -2.52
C HIS A 50 3.93 6.36 -1.03
N PHE A 51 4.19 5.40 -0.14
CA PHE A 51 4.22 5.64 1.30
C PHE A 51 5.29 6.65 1.71
N ALA A 52 6.45 6.64 1.05
CA ALA A 52 7.51 7.62 1.32
C ALA A 52 7.09 9.05 0.91
N HIS A 53 6.38 9.20 -0.21
CA HIS A 53 5.87 10.50 -0.64
C HIS A 53 4.74 11.00 0.25
N GLU A 54 3.79 10.13 0.61
CA GLU A 54 2.71 10.47 1.53
C GLU A 54 3.23 10.93 2.90
N GLU A 55 4.20 10.21 3.47
CA GLU A 55 4.83 10.61 4.74
C GLU A 55 5.56 11.96 4.61
N ALA A 56 6.18 12.25 3.47
CA ALA A 56 6.79 13.56 3.21
C ALA A 56 5.74 14.69 3.16
N LEU A 57 4.57 14.43 2.54
CA LEU A 57 3.45 15.37 2.55
C LEU A 57 2.92 15.59 3.97
N PHE A 58 2.89 14.57 4.83
CA PHE A 58 2.51 14.74 6.23
C PHE A 58 3.45 15.69 6.99
N GLU A 59 4.76 15.61 6.72
CA GLU A 59 5.73 16.55 7.28
C GLU A 59 5.53 17.97 6.73
N GLU A 60 5.33 18.10 5.42
CA GLU A 60 5.17 19.40 4.75
C GLU A 60 3.92 20.14 5.22
N TYR A 61 2.78 19.44 5.34
CA TYR A 61 1.48 20.04 5.64
C TYR A 61 1.05 19.91 7.11
N GLY A 62 1.89 19.30 7.97
CA GLY A 62 1.62 19.17 9.41
C GLY A 62 0.47 18.23 9.76
N PHE A 63 0.26 17.18 8.96
CA PHE A 63 -0.76 16.17 9.23
C PHE A 63 -0.51 15.47 10.58
N GLY A 64 -1.55 15.37 11.41
CA GLY A 64 -1.45 14.72 12.72
C GLY A 64 -0.67 15.51 13.79
N ALA A 65 -0.40 16.80 13.58
CA ALA A 65 0.31 17.69 14.54
C ALA A 65 -0.50 18.05 15.81
N HIS A 66 -1.65 17.42 16.05
CA HIS A 66 -2.49 17.68 17.23
C HIS A 66 -1.89 17.07 18.51
N LYS A 67 -1.01 17.82 19.19
CA LYS A 67 -0.60 17.88 20.63
C LYS A 67 -0.50 16.62 21.52
N ASN A 68 -0.92 15.43 21.09
CA ASN A 68 -0.84 14.17 21.82
C ASN A 68 -0.10 13.14 20.97
N GLU A 69 1.23 13.10 21.10
CA GLU A 69 2.12 12.17 20.38
C GLU A 69 1.76 10.68 20.58
N ARG A 70 1.04 10.35 21.66
CA ARG A 70 0.53 8.99 21.95
C ARG A 70 -0.67 8.55 21.09
N LEU A 71 -1.35 9.46 20.40
CA LEU A 71 -2.52 9.20 19.55
C LEU A 71 -2.38 9.84 18.16
N SER A 72 -1.14 10.09 17.71
CA SER A 72 -0.92 10.75 16.42
C SER A 72 -1.37 9.85 15.27
N ALA A 73 -2.38 10.29 14.52
CA ALA A 73 -2.86 9.63 13.31
C ALA A 73 -1.71 9.37 12.32
N LYS A 74 -0.77 10.31 12.21
CA LYS A 74 0.46 10.17 11.42
C LYS A 74 1.31 8.96 11.84
N LYS A 75 1.50 8.77 13.15
CA LYS A 75 2.29 7.65 13.67
C LYS A 75 1.61 6.32 13.37
N THR A 76 0.31 6.21 13.62
CA THR A 76 -0.43 4.98 13.33
C THR A 76 -0.46 4.65 11.82
N HIS A 77 -0.49 5.68 10.97
CA HIS A 77 -0.45 5.52 9.51
C HIS A 77 0.92 5.04 9.03
N ALA A 78 2.00 5.63 9.53
CA ALA A 78 3.36 5.16 9.23
C ALA A 78 3.61 3.72 9.74
N GLU A 79 3.07 3.36 10.91
CA GLU A 79 3.13 1.97 11.42
C GLU A 79 2.38 0.99 10.50
N GLU A 80 1.28 1.41 9.89
CA GLU A 80 0.56 0.64 8.89
C GLU A 80 1.41 0.41 7.62
N HIS A 81 2.07 1.45 7.10
CA HIS A 81 3.00 1.32 5.98
C HIS A 81 4.08 0.27 6.25
N GLN A 82 4.73 0.36 7.41
CA GLN A 82 5.77 -0.59 7.80
C GLN A 82 5.22 -2.01 7.94
N ARG A 83 3.99 -2.18 8.44
CA ARG A 83 3.31 -3.48 8.53
C ARG A 83 3.13 -4.10 7.14
N ILE A 84 2.59 -3.34 6.19
CA ILE A 84 2.31 -3.81 4.82
C ILE A 84 3.62 -4.16 4.10
N LEU A 85 4.59 -3.23 4.08
CA LEU A 85 5.88 -3.46 3.43
C LEU A 85 6.65 -4.62 4.06
N GLY A 86 6.62 -4.72 5.39
CA GLY A 86 7.25 -5.81 6.13
C GLY A 86 6.69 -7.18 5.76
N LYS A 87 5.37 -7.28 5.54
CA LYS A 87 4.74 -8.54 5.11
C LYS A 87 5.15 -8.94 3.69
N ILE A 88 5.21 -7.97 2.76
CA ILE A 88 5.64 -8.20 1.37
C ILE A 88 7.09 -8.68 1.33
N ARG A 89 7.99 -8.02 2.07
CA ARG A 89 9.40 -8.41 2.16
C ARG A 89 9.57 -9.83 2.71
N ARG A 90 8.79 -10.22 3.74
CA ARG A 90 8.80 -11.60 4.26
C ARG A 90 8.33 -12.62 3.22
N GLN A 91 7.29 -12.29 2.45
CA GLN A 91 6.79 -13.17 1.40
C GLN A 91 7.81 -13.34 0.26
N LEU A 92 8.55 -12.29 -0.10
CA LEU A 92 9.64 -12.35 -1.09
C LEU A 92 10.86 -13.14 -0.59
N ALA A 93 11.16 -13.07 0.70
CA ALA A 93 12.26 -13.83 1.30
C ALA A 93 11.94 -15.33 1.48
N ALA A 94 10.66 -15.70 1.44
CA ALA A 94 10.25 -17.10 1.53
C ALA A 94 10.57 -17.83 0.22
N PRO A 95 11.17 -19.05 0.26
CA PRO A 95 11.44 -19.82 -0.93
C PRO A 95 10.13 -20.35 -1.52
N ALA A 96 9.53 -19.59 -2.42
CA ALA A 96 8.31 -19.96 -3.13
C ALA A 96 8.43 -19.59 -4.61
N GLY A 97 8.11 -20.54 -5.50
CA GLY A 97 8.07 -20.30 -6.95
C GLY A 97 6.87 -19.43 -7.38
N CYS A 98 5.88 -19.24 -6.50
CA CYS A 98 4.72 -18.39 -6.72
C CYS A 98 4.26 -17.75 -5.41
N VAL A 99 3.52 -16.64 -5.55
CA VAL A 99 2.89 -15.93 -4.44
C VAL A 99 1.54 -16.57 -4.15
N PRO A 100 1.26 -17.01 -2.91
CA PRO A 100 -0.02 -17.62 -2.58
C PRO A 100 -1.21 -16.69 -2.86
N ALA A 101 -2.26 -17.20 -3.50
CA ALA A 101 -3.46 -16.41 -3.82
C ALA A 101 -4.13 -15.80 -2.57
N GLN A 102 -4.01 -16.46 -1.40
CA GLN A 102 -4.45 -15.89 -0.13
C GLN A 102 -3.65 -14.63 0.21
N PHE A 103 -2.33 -14.69 0.10
CA PHE A 103 -1.47 -13.54 0.37
C PHE A 103 -1.78 -12.36 -0.55
N VAL A 104 -2.02 -12.62 -1.85
CA VAL A 104 -2.45 -11.60 -2.81
C VAL A 104 -3.74 -10.91 -2.34
N ARG A 105 -4.75 -11.66 -1.90
CA ARG A 105 -6.00 -11.09 -1.37
C ARG A 105 -5.76 -10.24 -0.13
N GLU A 106 -4.89 -10.68 0.77
CA GLU A 106 -4.56 -9.91 1.97
C GLU A 106 -3.86 -8.59 1.61
N VAL A 107 -2.95 -8.56 0.63
CA VAL A 107 -2.28 -7.31 0.20
C VAL A 107 -3.29 -6.36 -0.45
N LEU A 108 -4.18 -6.88 -1.30
CA LEU A 108 -5.27 -6.09 -1.90
C LEU A 108 -6.19 -5.48 -0.84
N GLN A 109 -6.53 -6.26 0.19
CA GLN A 109 -7.35 -5.78 1.31
C GLN A 109 -6.62 -4.70 2.11
N ASP A 110 -5.36 -4.93 2.49
CA ASP A 110 -4.56 -3.95 3.23
C ASP A 110 -4.49 -2.61 2.45
N PHE A 111 -4.27 -2.65 1.14
CA PHE A 111 -4.21 -1.44 0.32
C PHE A 111 -5.56 -0.73 0.24
N HIS A 112 -6.64 -1.46 0.00
CA HIS A 112 -7.99 -0.90 -0.02
C HIS A 112 -8.36 -0.21 1.30
N GLU A 113 -8.09 -0.87 2.43
CA GLU A 113 -8.33 -0.32 3.76
C GLU A 113 -7.49 0.92 4.05
N HIS A 114 -6.25 0.96 3.56
CA HIS A 114 -5.36 2.11 3.69
C HIS A 114 -5.87 3.32 2.87
N THR A 115 -6.24 3.13 1.60
CA THR A 115 -6.74 4.21 0.73
C THR A 115 -8.15 4.72 1.07
N SER A 116 -8.86 4.02 1.96
CA SER A 116 -10.24 4.38 2.36
C SER A 116 -10.29 5.22 3.65
N ARG A 117 -9.14 5.66 4.17
CA ARG A 117 -9.00 6.42 5.42
C ARG A 117 -8.64 7.87 5.16
#